data_AF-A0A1Y4C5H1-F1
#
_entry.id   AF-A0A1Y4C5H1-F1
#
_cell.length_a   1.000
_cell.length_b   1.000
_cell.length_c   1.000
_cell.angle_alpha   90.00
_cell.angle_beta   90.00
_cell.angle_gamma   90.00
#
_symmetry.space_group_name_H-M   'P 1'
#
loop_
_entity.id
_entity.type
_entity.pdbx_description
1 polymer ?
#
loop_
_entity_poly.entity_id
_entity_poly.type
_entity_poly.pdbx_seq_one_letter_code
_entity_poly.pdbx_strand_id
1 'polypeptide(L)'
;MKQVVATALALLLVLFLLPLLLFGTGGLEQTEQAAPTGELPIDRTVVTPSPSADSQTQIRVALTDGSVLTLGLDQYLWRVVAAEMPASFELEALKAQAAAARTYTLSKLGRTVEKHPDADVCTDITCCQAYIDPDQAAANWGDNGAAYTAKITSAVSETDGMAVLYDGHPIQAVFFSSAAGRTVDAVEVWGNSVPYLTGVDSPEGDEVPNYHSTVTFTLEEFKSKLLAQYPDADLSGDPAGWFQNTVPNSAGGVEQVDVGGVTVSGGALRTLLGLRSTSFTVTADSQGVTFSVTGYGHGVGMSQYGANALAKQGKTYDEILKWYYTGVEVAPYTPGG
;
A
#
# COMPACT_ATOMS: atom_id res chain seq x y z
N MET A 1 6.87 -67.14 35.46
CA MET A 1 7.04 -65.72 35.02
C MET A 1 7.76 -64.83 36.04
N LYS A 2 7.46 -64.89 37.35
CA LYS A 2 8.16 -64.02 38.35
C LYS A 2 9.67 -64.28 38.48
N GLN A 3 10.14 -65.52 38.33
CA GLN A 3 11.58 -65.82 38.40
C GLN A 3 12.37 -65.31 37.18
N VAL A 4 11.81 -65.39 35.98
CA VAL A 4 12.46 -64.91 34.73
C VAL A 4 12.58 -63.38 34.70
N VAL A 5 11.57 -62.67 35.19
CA VAL A 5 11.62 -61.19 35.29
C VAL A 5 12.65 -60.74 36.33
N ALA A 6 12.78 -61.45 37.45
CA ALA A 6 13.79 -61.15 38.47
C ALA A 6 15.23 -61.40 37.95
N THR A 7 15.45 -62.45 37.15
CA THR A 7 16.78 -62.70 36.56
C THR A 7 17.14 -61.66 35.49
N ALA A 8 16.17 -61.23 34.69
CA ALA A 8 16.37 -60.19 33.67
C ALA A 8 16.71 -58.82 34.29
N LEU A 9 16.03 -58.42 35.38
CA LEU A 9 16.31 -57.18 36.10
C LEU A 9 17.67 -57.22 36.81
N ALA A 10 18.06 -58.36 37.38
CA ALA A 10 19.38 -58.52 37.99
C ALA A 10 20.51 -58.42 36.96
N LEU A 11 20.34 -59.03 35.78
CA LEU A 11 21.31 -58.93 34.68
C LEU A 11 21.44 -57.49 34.14
N LEU A 12 20.33 -56.75 34.04
CA LEU A 12 20.32 -55.36 33.56
C LEU A 12 21.01 -54.40 34.55
N LEU A 13 20.82 -54.59 35.85
CA LEU A 13 21.51 -53.83 36.90
C LEU A 13 23.01 -54.09 36.91
N VAL A 14 23.42 -55.36 36.74
CA VAL A 14 24.84 -55.74 36.64
C VAL A 14 25.48 -55.12 35.39
N LEU A 15 24.80 -55.11 34.24
CA LEU A 15 25.34 -54.57 32.98
C LEU A 15 25.55 -53.05 32.99
N PHE A 16 24.70 -52.31 33.71
CA PHE A 16 24.80 -50.85 33.79
C PHE A 16 25.59 -50.32 34.99
N LEU A 17 25.66 -51.05 36.11
CA LEU A 17 26.38 -50.59 37.30
C LEU A 17 27.82 -51.11 37.39
N LEU A 18 28.19 -52.22 36.72
CA LEU A 18 29.60 -52.68 36.72
C LEU A 18 30.59 -51.68 36.13
N PRO A 19 30.30 -50.99 35.00
CA PRO A 19 31.25 -50.04 34.42
C PRO A 19 31.53 -48.86 35.36
N LEU A 20 30.53 -48.43 36.16
CA LEU A 20 30.68 -47.33 37.12
C LEU A 20 31.47 -47.71 38.37
N LEU A 21 31.53 -49.00 38.72
CA LEU A 21 32.35 -49.52 39.83
C LEU A 21 33.76 -49.92 39.41
N LEU A 22 33.98 -50.22 38.12
CA LEU A 22 35.29 -50.63 37.58
C LEU A 22 36.09 -49.46 36.98
N PHE A 23 35.43 -48.40 36.49
CA PHE A 23 36.08 -47.19 36.00
C PHE A 23 35.95 -46.07 37.04
N GLY A 24 36.75 -46.20 38.10
CA GLY A 24 36.94 -45.15 39.10
C GLY A 24 37.40 -43.84 38.45
N THR A 25 36.97 -42.74 39.07
CA THR A 25 37.30 -41.35 38.73
C THR A 25 38.82 -41.11 38.79
N GLY A 26 39.52 -41.42 37.71
CA GLY A 26 40.92 -41.11 37.49
C GLY A 26 41.03 -39.98 36.48
N GLY A 27 41.43 -38.80 36.94
CA GLY A 27 41.74 -37.67 36.07
C GLY A 27 42.80 -38.04 35.04
N LEU A 28 42.51 -37.73 33.78
CA LEU A 28 43.50 -37.71 32.72
C LEU A 28 43.64 -36.25 32.28
N GLU A 29 44.71 -35.63 32.77
CA GLU A 29 45.25 -34.38 32.25
C GLU A 29 45.50 -34.55 30.75
N GLN A 30 44.70 -33.89 29.91
CA GLN A 30 45.08 -33.61 28.54
C GLN A 30 45.76 -32.25 28.51
N THR A 31 47.05 -32.28 28.24
CA THR A 31 47.88 -31.14 27.88
C THR A 31 47.35 -30.57 26.56
N GLU A 32 46.64 -29.45 26.65
CA GLU A 32 46.17 -28.70 25.49
C GLU A 32 47.35 -27.95 24.87
N GLN A 33 47.92 -28.53 23.82
CA GLN A 33 48.97 -27.90 23.03
C GLN A 33 48.34 -26.77 22.22
N ALA A 34 48.61 -25.52 22.61
CA ALA A 34 48.12 -24.34 21.91
C ALA A 34 48.56 -24.34 20.44
N ALA A 35 47.59 -24.27 19.53
CA ALA A 35 47.84 -23.98 18.13
C ALA A 35 48.44 -22.56 17.99
N PRO A 36 49.35 -22.31 17.03
CA PRO A 36 49.93 -20.99 16.85
C PRO A 36 48.83 -19.98 16.46
N THR A 37 48.63 -18.97 17.30
CA THR A 37 47.80 -17.80 17.03
C THR A 37 48.48 -16.95 15.95
N GLY A 38 48.12 -17.20 14.70
CA GLY A 38 48.27 -16.20 13.65
C GLY A 38 47.18 -15.15 13.82
N GLU A 39 47.48 -14.04 14.51
CA GLU A 39 46.63 -12.86 14.48
C GLU A 39 46.79 -12.17 13.11
N LEU A 40 45.87 -12.45 12.20
CA LEU A 40 45.59 -11.51 11.12
C LEU A 40 44.96 -10.27 11.77
N PRO A 41 45.41 -9.04 11.46
CA PRO A 41 44.73 -7.85 11.94
C PRO A 41 43.34 -7.81 11.28
N ILE A 42 42.33 -8.28 12.01
CA ILE A 42 40.95 -8.03 11.64
C ILE A 42 40.68 -6.60 12.04
N ASP A 43 40.85 -5.68 11.08
CA ASP A 43 40.35 -4.32 11.19
C ASP A 43 38.83 -4.41 11.31
N ARG A 44 38.34 -4.49 12.55
CA ARG A 44 36.92 -4.33 12.86
C ARG A 44 36.61 -2.84 12.84
N THR A 45 36.71 -2.23 11.68
CA THR A 45 35.90 -1.04 11.42
C THR A 45 34.45 -1.49 11.54
N VAL A 46 33.83 -1.14 12.67
CA VAL A 46 32.37 -1.09 12.77
C VAL A 46 31.97 -0.05 11.73
N VAL A 47 31.61 -0.52 10.54
CA VAL A 47 30.94 0.33 9.55
C VAL A 47 29.57 0.57 10.15
N THR A 48 29.43 1.64 10.91
CA THR A 48 28.11 2.19 11.22
C THR A 48 27.49 2.47 9.85
N PRO A 49 26.34 1.87 9.49
CA PRO A 49 25.69 2.17 8.23
C PRO A 49 25.52 3.69 8.17
N SER A 50 26.00 4.32 7.10
CA SER A 50 25.68 5.72 6.89
C SER A 50 24.15 5.84 6.87
N PRO A 51 23.56 6.80 7.60
CA PRO A 51 22.12 6.98 7.60
C PRO A 51 21.65 7.18 6.16
N SER A 52 20.62 6.41 5.77
CA SER A 52 19.99 6.54 4.45
C SER A 52 19.50 7.97 4.25
N ALA A 53 19.39 8.43 3.00
CA ALA A 53 18.92 9.77 2.69
C ALA A 53 17.55 10.04 3.34
N ASP A 54 16.67 9.04 3.34
CA ASP A 54 15.36 9.12 3.97
C ASP A 54 15.45 9.23 5.50
N SER A 55 16.34 8.47 6.15
CA SER A 55 16.45 8.46 7.63
C SER A 55 16.91 9.81 8.21
N GLN A 56 17.48 10.69 7.38
CA GLN A 56 17.87 12.05 7.77
C GLN A 56 16.67 12.99 7.88
N THR A 57 15.53 12.64 7.27
CA THR A 57 14.29 13.42 7.36
C THR A 57 13.39 12.82 8.43
N GLN A 58 13.02 13.62 9.44
CA GLN A 58 12.06 13.23 10.45
C GLN A 58 10.65 13.64 10.04
N ILE A 59 9.68 12.74 10.20
CA ILE A 59 8.28 12.94 9.87
C ILE A 59 7.45 12.87 11.14
N ARG A 60 6.59 13.87 11.37
CA ARG A 60 5.58 13.85 12.44
C ARG A 60 4.26 13.33 11.88
N VAL A 61 3.80 12.21 12.41
CA VAL A 61 2.59 11.51 11.97
C VAL A 61 1.51 11.63 13.04
N ALA A 62 0.38 12.24 12.70
CA ALA A 62 -0.80 12.22 13.55
C ALA A 62 -1.50 10.85 13.49
N LEU A 63 -1.61 10.18 14.63
CA LEU A 63 -2.27 8.89 14.80
C LEU A 63 -3.76 9.08 15.11
N THR A 64 -4.55 8.01 14.95
CA THR A 64 -6.01 8.01 15.19
C THR A 64 -6.41 8.29 16.64
N ASP A 65 -5.52 8.06 17.59
CA ASP A 65 -5.74 8.35 19.02
C ASP A 65 -5.43 9.81 19.40
N GLY A 66 -5.05 10.64 18.41
CA GLY A 66 -4.69 12.04 18.58
C GLY A 66 -3.24 12.28 19.00
N SER A 67 -2.44 11.23 19.19
CA SER A 67 -1.01 11.36 19.45
C SER A 67 -0.21 11.66 18.18
N VAL A 68 0.99 12.21 18.33
CA VAL A 68 1.92 12.47 17.22
C VAL A 68 3.17 11.62 17.41
N LEU A 69 3.43 10.73 16.45
CA LEU A 69 4.63 9.91 16.40
C LEU A 69 5.67 10.58 15.49
N THR A 70 6.92 10.70 15.96
CA THR A 70 8.04 11.15 15.13
C THR A 70 8.92 9.97 14.78
N LEU A 71 9.20 9.78 13.49
CA LEU A 71 10.03 8.70 12.98
C LEU A 71 10.77 9.13 11.70
N GLY A 72 11.82 8.39 11.34
CA GLY A 72 12.54 8.60 10.08
C GLY A 72 11.63 8.34 8.87
N LEU A 73 11.85 9.07 7.77
CA LEU A 73 11.05 8.92 6.54
C LEU A 73 11.12 7.49 5.99
N ASP A 74 12.26 6.80 6.13
CA ASP A 74 12.43 5.39 5.77
C ASP A 74 11.46 4.47 6.52
N GLN A 75 11.36 4.65 7.84
CA GLN A 75 10.46 3.89 8.70
C GLN A 75 8.99 4.22 8.41
N TYR A 76 8.69 5.49 8.13
CA TYR A 76 7.36 5.92 7.71
C TYR A 76 6.96 5.29 6.38
N LEU A 77 7.84 5.33 5.38
CA LEU A 77 7.58 4.78 4.05
C LEU A 77 7.36 3.28 4.07
N TRP A 78 8.11 2.53 4.88
CA TRP A 78 7.86 1.10 5.05
C TRP A 78 6.40 0.85 5.48
N ARG A 79 5.90 1.63 6.45
CA ARG A 79 4.53 1.50 6.98
C ARG A 79 3.48 1.92 5.95
N VAL A 80 3.76 2.94 5.15
CA VAL A 80 2.85 3.35 4.06
C VAL A 80 2.79 2.28 2.97
N VAL A 81 3.93 1.79 2.48
CA VAL A 81 3.98 0.78 1.42
C VAL A 81 3.28 -0.51 1.86
N ALA A 82 3.51 -0.94 3.11
CA ALA A 82 2.87 -2.12 3.69
C ALA A 82 1.33 -1.99 3.83
N ALA A 83 0.84 -0.77 4.00
CA ALA A 83 -0.59 -0.48 4.15
C ALA A 83 -1.29 -0.25 2.80
N GLU A 84 -0.60 0.34 1.83
CA GLU A 84 -1.19 0.77 0.55
C GLU A 84 -1.18 -0.31 -0.52
N MET A 85 -0.10 -1.10 -0.60
CA MET A 85 0.10 -2.05 -1.71
C MET A 85 0.26 -3.48 -1.17
N PRO A 86 -0.42 -4.48 -1.76
CA PRO A 86 -0.24 -5.86 -1.34
C PRO A 86 1.23 -6.29 -1.43
N ALA A 87 1.79 -6.80 -0.33
CA ALA A 87 3.20 -7.22 -0.27
C ALA A 87 3.56 -8.36 -1.25
N SER A 88 2.56 -9.05 -1.79
CA SER A 88 2.70 -10.05 -2.84
C SER A 88 3.01 -9.48 -4.23
N PHE A 89 2.80 -8.17 -4.45
CA PHE A 89 3.07 -7.51 -5.73
C PHE A 89 4.55 -7.54 -6.09
N GLU A 90 4.84 -7.37 -7.38
CA GLU A 90 6.21 -7.34 -7.88
C GLU A 90 7.07 -6.29 -7.19
N LEU A 91 8.37 -6.57 -7.04
CA LEU A 91 9.28 -5.67 -6.33
C LEU A 91 9.35 -4.29 -7.00
N GLU A 92 9.37 -4.23 -8.33
CA GLU A 92 9.38 -2.96 -9.07
C GLU A 92 8.10 -2.13 -8.87
N ALA A 93 6.95 -2.78 -8.65
CA ALA A 93 5.72 -2.08 -8.29
C ALA A 93 5.78 -1.52 -6.86
N LEU A 94 6.32 -2.28 -5.90
CA LEU A 94 6.54 -1.82 -4.53
C LEU A 94 7.55 -0.66 -4.48
N LYS A 95 8.60 -0.69 -5.31
CA LYS A 95 9.55 0.42 -5.47
C LYS A 95 8.88 1.67 -6.03
N ALA A 96 8.01 1.53 -7.04
CA ALA A 96 7.24 2.64 -7.59
C ALA A 96 6.32 3.25 -6.51
N GLN A 97 5.65 2.40 -5.71
CA GLN A 97 4.85 2.84 -4.56
C GLN A 97 5.69 3.58 -3.52
N ALA A 98 6.89 3.10 -3.20
CA ALA A 98 7.79 3.74 -2.24
C ALA A 98 8.20 5.14 -2.70
N ALA A 99 8.65 5.28 -3.96
CA ALA A 99 9.01 6.58 -4.53
C ALA A 99 7.82 7.54 -4.65
N ALA A 100 6.63 7.05 -5.03
CA ALA A 100 5.42 7.86 -5.06
C ALA A 100 5.02 8.34 -3.65
N ALA A 101 5.02 7.45 -2.65
CA ALA A 101 4.71 7.80 -1.27
C ALA A 101 5.72 8.80 -0.67
N ARG A 102 7.02 8.62 -0.97
CA ARG A 102 8.08 9.56 -0.61
C ARG A 102 7.79 10.93 -1.18
N THR A 103 7.55 10.99 -2.48
CA THR A 103 7.26 12.24 -3.18
C THR A 103 6.01 12.93 -2.63
N TYR A 104 4.93 12.18 -2.39
CA TYR A 104 3.71 12.71 -1.79
C TYR A 104 4.00 13.35 -0.43
N THR A 105 4.71 12.64 0.45
CA THR A 105 5.11 13.13 1.77
C THR A 105 5.92 14.42 1.66
N LEU A 106 6.96 14.40 0.83
CA LEU A 106 7.85 15.54 0.60
C LEU A 106 7.11 16.77 0.03
N SER A 107 6.11 16.56 -0.84
CA SER A 107 5.28 17.64 -1.40
C SER A 107 4.40 18.35 -0.35
N LYS A 108 4.12 17.66 0.78
CA LYS A 108 3.32 18.16 1.90
C LYS A 108 4.15 18.78 3.02
N LEU A 109 5.44 18.45 3.10
CA LEU A 109 6.32 19.01 4.12
C LEU A 109 6.34 20.55 4.07
N GLY A 110 6.30 21.17 5.25
CA GLY A 110 6.26 22.63 5.39
C GLY A 110 4.90 23.28 5.13
N ARG A 111 3.84 22.50 4.85
CA ARG A 111 2.46 22.99 4.73
C ARG A 111 1.66 22.60 5.99
N THR A 112 1.05 23.59 6.63
CA THR A 112 0.10 23.31 7.72
C THR A 112 -1.25 22.89 7.11
N VAL A 113 -1.74 21.73 7.52
CA VAL A 113 -3.08 21.24 7.17
C VAL A 113 -3.99 21.38 8.39
N GLU A 114 -5.16 21.98 8.22
CA GLU A 114 -6.08 22.28 9.32
C GLU A 114 -6.51 21.04 10.12
N LYS A 115 -6.63 19.89 9.45
CA LYS A 115 -6.97 18.61 10.09
C LYS A 115 -5.89 18.09 11.03
N HIS A 116 -4.63 18.50 10.86
CA HIS A 116 -3.50 18.06 11.67
C HIS A 116 -2.42 19.15 11.76
N PRO A 117 -2.69 20.26 12.47
CA PRO A 117 -1.84 21.46 12.44
C PRO A 117 -0.43 21.20 13.01
N ASP A 118 -0.31 20.21 13.89
CA ASP A 118 0.93 19.86 14.59
C ASP A 118 1.72 18.71 13.94
N ALA A 119 1.21 18.13 12.85
CA ALA A 119 1.81 17.00 12.16
C ALA A 119 1.98 17.25 10.65
N ASP A 120 2.99 16.60 10.07
CA ASP A 120 3.31 16.74 8.66
C ASP A 120 2.36 15.89 7.79
N VAL A 121 1.92 14.74 8.31
CA VAL A 121 0.97 13.81 7.69
C VAL A 121 0.08 13.13 8.76
N CYS A 122 -1.00 12.46 8.35
CA CYS A 122 -1.86 11.69 9.24
C CYS A 122 -2.13 10.26 8.73
N THR A 123 -2.65 9.40 9.59
CA THR A 123 -3.01 8.00 9.23
C THR A 123 -4.41 7.84 8.62
N ASP A 124 -5.18 8.93 8.48
CA ASP A 124 -6.47 8.92 7.79
C ASP A 124 -6.26 8.88 6.27
N ILE A 125 -6.60 7.76 5.64
CA ILE A 125 -6.48 7.55 4.18
C ILE A 125 -7.33 8.53 3.36
N THR A 126 -8.39 9.11 3.94
CA THR A 126 -9.19 10.14 3.26
C THR A 126 -8.53 11.52 3.29
N CYS A 127 -7.45 11.67 4.06
CA CYS A 127 -6.69 12.91 4.21
C CYS A 127 -5.25 12.80 3.67
N CYS A 128 -4.55 11.72 4.01
CA CYS A 128 -3.16 11.47 3.63
C CYS A 128 -3.01 10.08 3.01
N GLN A 129 -2.41 9.13 3.72
CA GLN A 129 -2.05 7.81 3.21
C GLN A 129 -2.36 6.74 4.25
N ALA A 130 -2.58 5.52 3.79
CA ALA A 130 -2.70 4.36 4.66
C ALA A 130 -1.42 4.16 5.47
N TYR A 131 -1.57 3.67 6.69
CA TYR A 131 -0.49 3.48 7.63
C TYR A 131 -0.77 2.25 8.48
N ILE A 132 0.23 1.39 8.66
CA ILE A 132 0.09 0.16 9.45
C ILE A 132 1.27 -0.01 10.38
N ASP A 133 1.02 -0.66 11.52
CA ASP A 133 2.09 -1.08 12.41
C ASP A 133 2.83 -2.32 11.88
N PRO A 134 4.17 -2.40 11.93
CA PRO A 134 4.94 -3.53 11.44
C PRO A 134 4.54 -4.88 12.03
N ASP A 135 4.24 -4.94 13.32
CA ASP A 135 3.85 -6.20 13.96
C ASP A 135 2.46 -6.64 13.47
N GLN A 136 1.55 -5.67 13.30
CA GLN A 136 0.23 -5.93 12.72
C GLN A 136 0.33 -6.35 11.24
N ALA A 137 1.20 -5.73 10.46
CA ALA A 137 1.43 -6.09 9.06
C ALA A 137 1.97 -7.53 8.95
N ALA A 138 2.99 -7.87 9.75
CA ALA A 138 3.54 -9.22 9.80
C ALA A 138 2.48 -10.25 10.23
N ALA A 139 1.65 -9.92 11.22
CA ALA A 139 0.54 -10.78 11.64
C ALA A 139 -0.48 -11.01 10.51
N ASN A 140 -0.82 -9.96 9.74
CA ASN A 140 -1.74 -10.05 8.60
C ASN A 140 -1.19 -10.96 7.48
N TRP A 141 0.14 -11.06 7.36
CA TRP A 141 0.80 -11.87 6.33
C TRP A 141 1.02 -13.33 6.74
N GLY A 142 0.82 -13.67 8.02
CA GLY A 142 1.00 -15.02 8.55
C GLY A 142 2.40 -15.57 8.26
N ASP A 143 2.46 -16.78 7.70
CA ASP A 143 3.73 -17.47 7.40
C ASP A 143 4.64 -16.69 6.42
N ASN A 144 4.09 -15.77 5.62
CA ASN A 144 4.86 -14.94 4.71
C ASN A 144 5.43 -13.68 5.37
N GLY A 145 5.17 -13.46 6.66
CA GLY A 145 5.51 -12.22 7.38
C GLY A 145 6.96 -11.80 7.20
N ALA A 146 7.92 -12.70 7.43
CA ALA A 146 9.34 -12.40 7.29
C ALA A 146 9.74 -12.07 5.85
N ALA A 147 9.23 -12.82 4.87
CA ALA A 147 9.54 -12.62 3.45
C ALA A 147 8.99 -11.29 2.92
N TYR A 148 7.75 -10.96 3.28
CA TYR A 148 7.11 -9.70 2.87
C TYR A 148 7.71 -8.48 3.59
N THR A 149 8.07 -8.60 4.87
CA THR A 149 8.84 -7.57 5.57
C THR A 149 10.14 -7.27 4.82
N ALA A 150 10.92 -8.30 4.48
CA ALA A 150 12.18 -8.12 3.75
C ALA A 150 11.97 -7.51 2.35
N LYS A 151 10.91 -7.91 1.64
CA LYS A 151 10.58 -7.39 0.31
C LYS A 151 10.26 -5.90 0.35
N ILE A 152 9.45 -5.46 1.31
CA ILE A 152 9.09 -4.04 1.47
C ILE A 152 10.31 -3.24 1.93
N THR A 153 11.12 -3.78 2.85
CA THR A 153 12.39 -3.15 3.24
C THR A 153 13.29 -2.92 2.03
N SER A 154 13.39 -3.91 1.13
CA SER A 154 14.18 -3.79 -0.11
C SER A 154 13.59 -2.74 -1.05
N ALA A 155 12.26 -2.67 -1.19
CA ALA A 155 11.61 -1.66 -2.03
C ALA A 155 11.89 -0.22 -1.54
N VAL A 156 11.86 0.00 -0.22
CA VAL A 156 12.16 1.32 0.38
C VAL A 156 13.63 1.65 0.25
N SER A 157 14.54 0.74 0.61
CA SER A 157 15.99 1.01 0.61
C SER A 157 16.59 1.12 -0.79
N GLU A 158 16.13 0.33 -1.76
CA GLU A 158 16.60 0.41 -3.15
C GLU A 158 16.07 1.65 -3.89
N THR A 159 15.15 2.41 -3.29
CA THR A 159 14.66 3.70 -3.80
C THR A 159 15.00 4.87 -2.87
N ASP A 160 15.93 4.68 -1.94
CA ASP A 160 16.30 5.69 -0.93
C ASP A 160 16.63 7.04 -1.58
N GLY A 161 15.99 8.12 -1.09
CA GLY A 161 16.16 9.48 -1.60
C GLY A 161 15.59 9.76 -3.00
N MET A 162 15.07 8.77 -3.71
CA MET A 162 14.52 8.95 -5.07
C MET A 162 13.08 9.49 -5.00
N ALA A 163 12.84 10.65 -5.61
CA ALA A 163 11.55 11.31 -5.71
C ALA A 163 11.14 11.54 -7.18
N VAL A 164 9.83 11.71 -7.40
CA VAL A 164 9.24 12.03 -8.70
C VAL A 164 9.10 13.54 -8.82
N LEU A 165 9.83 14.12 -9.76
CA LEU A 165 9.98 15.56 -9.89
C LEU A 165 9.37 16.07 -11.20
N TYR A 166 8.75 17.24 -11.15
CA TYR A 166 8.37 18.01 -12.31
C TYR A 166 8.94 19.42 -12.14
N ASP A 167 9.70 19.90 -13.13
CA ASP A 167 10.47 21.14 -13.04
C ASP A 167 11.34 21.23 -11.76
N GLY A 168 11.95 20.11 -11.38
CA GLY A 168 12.81 20.01 -10.19
C GLY A 168 12.08 20.00 -8.83
N HIS A 169 10.75 20.04 -8.82
CA HIS A 169 9.95 20.05 -7.59
C HIS A 169 9.19 18.73 -7.41
N PRO A 170 9.02 18.22 -6.17
CA PRO A 170 8.20 17.04 -5.90
C PRO A 170 6.77 17.21 -6.41
N ILE A 171 6.28 16.23 -7.16
CA ILE A 171 4.90 16.23 -7.65
C ILE A 171 3.88 15.85 -6.56
N GLN A 172 2.60 16.11 -6.82
CA GLN A 172 1.52 15.45 -6.08
C GLN A 172 1.34 14.02 -6.60
N ALA A 173 2.21 13.10 -6.15
CA ALA A 173 2.24 11.70 -6.58
C ALA A 173 1.06 10.88 -6.02
N VAL A 174 -0.15 11.18 -6.48
CA VAL A 174 -1.36 10.46 -6.12
C VAL A 174 -1.43 9.09 -6.79
N PHE A 175 -2.02 8.12 -6.10
CA PHE A 175 -2.16 6.76 -6.59
C PHE A 175 -3.46 6.16 -6.07
N PHE A 176 -3.92 5.11 -6.74
CA PHE A 176 -5.18 4.44 -6.43
C PHE A 176 -5.12 2.96 -6.80
N SER A 177 -6.13 2.19 -6.39
CA SER A 177 -6.08 0.73 -6.51
C SER A 177 -6.06 0.24 -7.96
N SER A 178 -7.09 0.53 -8.75
CA SER A 178 -7.20 0.02 -10.13
C SER A 178 -8.03 0.93 -11.03
N ALA A 179 -7.60 1.06 -12.27
CA ALA A 179 -8.22 1.81 -13.35
C ALA A 179 -9.12 0.92 -14.19
N ALA A 180 -10.14 1.53 -14.82
CA ALA A 180 -10.96 0.88 -15.82
C ALA A 180 -10.30 1.01 -17.21
N GLY A 181 -9.09 0.44 -17.35
CA GLY A 181 -8.27 0.49 -18.58
C GLY A 181 -7.53 1.81 -18.82
N ARG A 182 -7.92 2.91 -18.18
CA ARG A 182 -7.28 4.23 -18.34
C ARG A 182 -7.39 5.09 -17.07
N THR A 183 -6.37 5.91 -16.81
CA THR A 183 -6.39 6.92 -15.75
C THR A 183 -7.09 8.20 -16.21
N VAL A 184 -7.50 9.03 -15.26
CA VAL A 184 -8.32 10.24 -15.44
C VAL A 184 -7.44 11.48 -15.29
N ASP A 185 -7.70 12.52 -16.07
CA ASP A 185 -7.05 13.82 -15.91
C ASP A 185 -7.41 14.46 -14.55
N ALA A 186 -6.41 15.05 -13.87
CA ALA A 186 -6.63 15.70 -12.57
C ALA A 186 -7.67 16.84 -12.61
N VAL A 187 -7.82 17.52 -13.75
CA VAL A 187 -8.80 18.60 -13.92
C VAL A 187 -10.24 18.10 -13.80
N GLU A 188 -10.50 16.86 -14.21
CA GLU A 188 -11.84 16.26 -14.18
C GLU A 188 -12.23 15.81 -12.77
N VAL A 189 -11.25 15.66 -11.87
CA VAL A 189 -11.48 15.24 -10.48
C VAL A 189 -11.38 16.43 -9.50
N TRP A 190 -10.49 17.38 -9.75
CA TRP A 190 -10.19 18.49 -8.82
C TRP A 190 -10.31 19.90 -9.43
N GLY A 191 -10.76 20.02 -10.69
CA GLY A 191 -11.04 21.30 -11.34
C GLY A 191 -9.81 22.12 -11.76
N ASN A 192 -8.60 21.62 -11.54
CA ASN A 192 -7.35 22.30 -11.91
C ASN A 192 -6.48 21.38 -12.77
N SER A 193 -5.94 21.92 -13.88
CA SER A 193 -4.99 21.18 -14.71
C SER A 193 -3.67 21.00 -13.96
N VAL A 194 -3.16 19.76 -13.98
CA VAL A 194 -1.87 19.40 -13.40
C VAL A 194 -1.07 18.69 -14.50
N PRO A 195 0.02 19.28 -15.02
CA PRO A 195 0.68 18.81 -16.24
C PRO A 195 1.14 17.34 -16.23
N TYR A 196 1.51 16.84 -15.05
CA TYR A 196 1.99 15.47 -14.85
C TYR A 196 0.89 14.48 -14.45
N LEU A 197 -0.36 14.92 -14.25
CA LEU A 197 -1.49 14.04 -13.92
C LEU A 197 -2.51 14.05 -15.06
N THR A 198 -2.08 13.47 -16.17
CA THR A 198 -2.89 13.29 -17.37
C THR A 198 -3.35 11.84 -17.50
N GLY A 199 -4.45 11.61 -18.21
CA GLY A 199 -4.93 10.27 -18.54
C GLY A 199 -3.92 9.47 -19.36
N VAL A 200 -3.61 8.26 -18.90
CA VAL A 200 -2.76 7.27 -19.58
C VAL A 200 -3.41 5.89 -19.51
N ASP A 201 -3.08 5.01 -20.46
CA ASP A 201 -3.61 3.65 -20.46
C ASP A 201 -3.06 2.86 -19.26
N SER A 202 -3.83 1.92 -18.74
CA SER A 202 -3.47 1.13 -17.55
C SER A 202 -3.76 -0.35 -17.83
N PRO A 203 -2.74 -1.24 -17.76
CA PRO A 203 -2.83 -2.59 -18.36
C PRO A 203 -3.46 -3.67 -17.47
N GLU A 204 -3.92 -3.34 -16.26
CA GLU A 204 -4.64 -4.27 -15.40
C GLU A 204 -6.01 -4.66 -15.97
N GLY A 205 -6.52 -5.82 -15.54
CA GLY A 205 -7.84 -6.31 -15.95
C GLY A 205 -8.54 -7.17 -14.90
N ASP A 206 -9.22 -8.23 -15.37
CA ASP A 206 -10.05 -9.12 -14.54
C ASP A 206 -9.32 -9.85 -13.41
N GLU A 207 -7.97 -9.87 -13.44
CA GLU A 207 -7.16 -10.40 -12.34
C GLU A 207 -7.24 -9.54 -11.07
N VAL A 208 -7.68 -8.28 -11.19
CA VAL A 208 -7.88 -7.41 -10.03
C VAL A 208 -9.04 -7.95 -9.19
N PRO A 209 -8.85 -8.21 -7.88
CA PRO A 209 -9.93 -8.63 -6.99
C PRO A 209 -11.10 -7.65 -7.01
N ASN A 210 -12.27 -8.19 -7.30
CA ASN A 210 -13.51 -7.43 -7.48
C ASN A 210 -13.39 -6.34 -8.56
N TYR A 211 -12.64 -6.56 -9.65
CA TYR A 211 -12.44 -5.56 -10.70
C TYR A 211 -13.76 -4.97 -11.21
N HIS A 212 -14.73 -5.86 -11.43
CA HIS A 212 -16.13 -5.53 -11.65
C HIS A 212 -16.92 -5.75 -10.36
N SER A 213 -17.74 -4.79 -9.99
CA SER A 213 -18.58 -4.84 -8.79
C SER A 213 -19.97 -4.29 -9.07
N THR A 214 -20.95 -4.73 -8.30
CA THR A 214 -22.34 -4.28 -8.42
C THR A 214 -22.84 -3.77 -7.08
N VAL A 215 -23.54 -2.65 -7.09
CA VAL A 215 -24.24 -2.10 -5.92
C VAL A 215 -25.69 -1.85 -6.31
N THR A 216 -26.63 -2.44 -5.56
CA THR A 216 -28.07 -2.30 -5.79
C THR A 216 -28.71 -1.59 -4.61
N PHE A 217 -29.59 -0.64 -4.91
CA PHE A 217 -30.43 0.07 -3.96
C PHE A 217 -31.90 -0.19 -4.27
N THR A 218 -32.73 -0.29 -3.24
CA THR A 218 -34.17 -0.12 -3.42
C THR A 218 -34.47 1.31 -3.89
N LEU A 219 -35.62 1.51 -4.53
CA LEU A 219 -36.05 2.85 -4.97
C LEU A 219 -36.16 3.83 -3.79
N GLU A 220 -36.62 3.36 -2.63
CA GLU A 220 -36.74 4.18 -1.42
C GLU A 220 -35.38 4.60 -0.88
N GLU A 221 -34.43 3.66 -0.77
CA GLU A 221 -33.08 3.96 -0.30
C GLU A 221 -32.35 4.94 -1.24
N PHE A 222 -32.47 4.73 -2.55
CA PHE A 222 -31.86 5.62 -3.54
C PHE A 222 -32.44 7.04 -3.45
N LYS A 223 -33.78 7.15 -3.41
CA LYS A 223 -34.47 8.44 -3.25
C LYS A 223 -34.03 9.15 -1.97
N SER A 224 -34.04 8.43 -0.85
CA SER A 224 -33.67 8.97 0.47
C SER A 224 -32.24 9.54 0.46
N LYS A 225 -31.28 8.78 -0.08
CA LYS A 225 -29.88 9.22 -0.19
C LYS A 225 -29.71 10.40 -1.15
N LEU A 226 -30.30 10.35 -2.33
CA LEU A 226 -30.14 11.41 -3.33
C LEU A 226 -30.78 12.72 -2.85
N LEU A 227 -32.03 12.68 -2.41
CA LEU A 227 -32.79 13.88 -2.04
C LEU A 227 -32.26 14.55 -0.76
N ALA A 228 -31.53 13.83 0.10
CA ALA A 228 -30.83 14.43 1.23
C ALA A 228 -29.74 15.43 0.79
N GLN A 229 -29.13 15.20 -0.38
CA GLN A 229 -28.05 16.04 -0.93
C GLN A 229 -28.51 16.93 -2.09
N TYR A 230 -29.51 16.47 -2.84
CA TYR A 230 -30.06 17.11 -4.03
C TYR A 230 -31.59 17.21 -3.89
N PRO A 231 -32.11 18.09 -3.02
CA PRO A 231 -33.55 18.16 -2.72
C PRO A 231 -34.42 18.59 -3.92
N ASP A 232 -33.80 19.21 -4.93
CA ASP A 232 -34.49 19.68 -6.15
C ASP A 232 -34.65 18.59 -7.23
N ALA A 233 -34.08 17.39 -7.03
CA ALA A 233 -34.20 16.30 -8.00
C ALA A 233 -35.62 15.71 -7.99
N ASP A 234 -36.23 15.55 -9.18
CA ASP A 234 -37.53 14.91 -9.34
C ASP A 234 -37.39 13.41 -9.64
N LEU A 235 -37.66 12.59 -8.61
CA LEU A 235 -37.70 11.13 -8.69
C LEU A 235 -39.13 10.57 -8.55
N SER A 236 -40.16 11.38 -8.84
CA SER A 236 -41.57 10.96 -8.73
C SER A 236 -42.05 10.10 -9.91
N GLY A 237 -41.42 10.26 -11.08
CA GLY A 237 -41.72 9.51 -12.30
C GLY A 237 -41.10 8.11 -12.38
N ASP A 238 -41.21 7.49 -13.56
CA ASP A 238 -40.65 6.16 -13.85
C ASP A 238 -39.13 6.11 -13.63
N PRO A 239 -38.61 5.18 -12.80
CA PRO A 239 -37.18 5.02 -12.56
C PRO A 239 -36.32 4.90 -13.82
N ALA A 240 -36.84 4.30 -14.89
CA ALA A 240 -36.11 4.18 -16.15
C ALA A 240 -35.70 5.52 -16.76
N GLY A 241 -36.40 6.61 -16.40
CA GLY A 241 -36.13 7.97 -16.85
C GLY A 241 -35.30 8.81 -15.88
N TRP A 242 -34.90 8.29 -14.71
CA TRP A 242 -34.22 9.10 -13.69
C TRP A 242 -32.82 9.53 -14.08
N PHE A 243 -32.09 8.72 -14.86
CA PHE A 243 -30.72 9.01 -15.28
C PHE A 243 -30.70 9.44 -16.74
N GLN A 244 -30.21 10.65 -17.01
CA GLN A 244 -30.17 11.23 -18.35
C GLN A 244 -28.86 11.97 -18.58
N ASN A 245 -28.56 12.28 -19.85
CA ASN A 245 -27.47 13.17 -20.26
C ASN A 245 -26.10 12.83 -19.63
N THR A 246 -25.77 11.54 -19.53
CA THR A 246 -24.45 11.11 -19.01
C THR A 246 -23.33 11.63 -19.91
N VAL A 247 -22.39 12.36 -19.31
CA VAL A 247 -21.19 12.87 -19.97
C VAL A 247 -19.99 12.05 -19.51
N PRO A 248 -19.24 11.44 -20.45
CA PRO A 248 -18.07 10.65 -20.11
C PRO A 248 -16.85 11.53 -19.81
N ASN A 249 -15.98 11.08 -18.91
CA ASN A 249 -14.67 11.66 -18.64
C ASN A 249 -13.59 11.13 -19.62
N SER A 250 -12.35 11.63 -19.52
CA SER A 250 -11.20 11.22 -20.35
C SER A 250 -10.85 9.72 -20.33
N ALA A 251 -11.32 8.98 -19.32
CA ALA A 251 -11.14 7.53 -19.17
C ALA A 251 -12.38 6.72 -19.57
N GLY A 252 -13.45 7.35 -20.05
CA GLY A 252 -14.71 6.69 -20.41
C GLY A 252 -15.64 6.39 -19.23
N GLY A 253 -15.29 6.82 -18.02
CA GLY A 253 -16.18 6.80 -16.84
C GLY A 253 -17.14 8.00 -16.84
N VAL A 254 -17.91 8.18 -15.78
CA VAL A 254 -18.88 9.29 -15.66
C VAL A 254 -18.21 10.55 -15.09
N GLU A 255 -18.20 11.63 -15.87
CA GLU A 255 -17.86 12.98 -15.39
C GLU A 255 -19.07 13.58 -14.65
N GLN A 256 -20.22 13.62 -15.34
CA GLN A 256 -21.49 14.10 -14.82
C GLN A 256 -22.67 13.36 -15.44
N VAL A 257 -23.80 13.36 -14.73
CA VAL A 257 -25.05 12.76 -15.16
C VAL A 257 -26.21 13.54 -14.54
N ASP A 258 -27.30 13.71 -15.30
CA ASP A 258 -28.52 14.29 -14.75
C ASP A 258 -29.31 13.20 -14.04
N VAL A 259 -29.65 13.45 -12.77
CA VAL A 259 -30.46 12.57 -11.93
C VAL A 259 -31.70 13.31 -11.48
N GLY A 260 -32.87 12.92 -11.99
CA GLY A 260 -34.13 13.61 -11.71
C GLY A 260 -34.13 15.08 -12.17
N GLY A 261 -33.41 15.39 -13.25
CA GLY A 261 -33.29 16.75 -13.79
C GLY A 261 -32.24 17.65 -13.13
N VAL A 262 -31.50 17.15 -12.14
CA VAL A 262 -30.37 17.86 -11.52
C VAL A 262 -29.06 17.24 -11.97
N THR A 263 -28.10 18.06 -12.40
CA THR A 263 -26.75 17.60 -12.78
C THR A 263 -25.94 17.23 -11.55
N VAL A 264 -25.43 16.00 -11.52
CA VAL A 264 -24.62 15.44 -10.43
C VAL A 264 -23.30 14.92 -11.01
N SER A 265 -22.17 15.23 -10.35
CA SER A 265 -20.88 14.68 -10.79
C SER A 265 -20.77 13.18 -10.47
N GLY A 266 -20.05 12.43 -11.31
CA GLY A 266 -19.77 11.01 -11.06
C GLY A 266 -19.05 10.81 -9.73
N GLY A 267 -18.15 11.72 -9.36
CA GLY A 267 -17.46 11.73 -8.06
C GLY A 267 -18.41 11.92 -6.87
N ALA A 268 -19.43 12.78 -6.99
CA ALA A 268 -20.44 12.96 -5.95
C ALA A 268 -21.30 11.70 -5.78
N LEU A 269 -21.74 11.08 -6.88
CA LEU A 269 -22.48 9.80 -6.82
C LEU A 269 -21.64 8.69 -6.22
N ARG A 270 -20.35 8.58 -6.60
CA ARG A 270 -19.42 7.62 -6.02
C ARG A 270 -19.37 7.73 -4.50
N THR A 271 -19.17 8.94 -3.98
CA THR A 271 -19.09 9.19 -2.53
C THR A 271 -20.43 8.93 -1.84
N LEU A 272 -21.54 9.45 -2.40
CA LEU A 272 -22.88 9.34 -1.81
C LEU A 272 -23.36 7.87 -1.71
N LEU A 273 -23.06 7.08 -2.73
CA LEU A 273 -23.54 5.71 -2.88
C LEU A 273 -22.49 4.67 -2.51
N GLY A 274 -21.29 5.07 -2.10
CA GLY A 274 -20.21 4.15 -1.75
C GLY A 274 -19.72 3.31 -2.94
N LEU A 275 -19.77 3.85 -4.16
CA LEU A 275 -19.26 3.17 -5.34
C LEU A 275 -17.73 3.14 -5.29
N ARG A 276 -17.14 2.14 -5.93
CA ARG A 276 -15.68 1.97 -5.94
C ARG A 276 -14.98 2.97 -6.85
N SER A 277 -15.56 3.31 -7.99
CA SER A 277 -15.01 4.27 -8.94
C SER A 277 -16.13 5.11 -9.58
N THR A 278 -15.74 6.06 -10.43
CA THR A 278 -16.65 6.80 -11.32
C THR A 278 -16.89 6.09 -12.66
N SER A 279 -16.22 4.97 -12.91
CA SER A 279 -16.42 4.15 -14.10
C SER A 279 -17.56 3.17 -13.86
N PHE A 280 -18.79 3.66 -14.02
CA PHE A 280 -19.99 2.86 -13.80
C PHE A 280 -21.04 3.04 -14.89
N THR A 281 -21.88 2.02 -15.05
CA THR A 281 -23.17 2.11 -15.74
C THR A 281 -24.28 1.95 -14.71
N VAL A 282 -25.45 2.52 -14.99
CA VAL A 282 -26.61 2.45 -14.09
C VAL A 282 -27.83 1.92 -14.85
N THR A 283 -28.60 1.06 -14.19
CA THR A 283 -29.93 0.63 -14.61
C THR A 283 -30.90 0.93 -13.48
N ALA A 284 -32.01 1.60 -13.79
CA ALA A 284 -33.07 1.91 -12.85
C ALA A 284 -34.40 1.41 -13.41
N ASP A 285 -35.12 0.62 -12.61
CA ASP A 285 -36.42 0.06 -12.98
C ASP A 285 -37.31 -0.12 -11.75
N SER A 286 -38.43 -0.82 -11.90
CA SER A 286 -39.37 -1.08 -10.80
C SER A 286 -38.78 -1.87 -9.61
N GLN A 287 -37.69 -2.61 -9.82
CA GLN A 287 -37.03 -3.43 -8.79
C GLN A 287 -35.99 -2.63 -7.99
N GLY A 288 -35.41 -1.59 -8.58
CA GLY A 288 -34.43 -0.76 -7.89
C GLY A 288 -33.49 -0.03 -8.83
N VAL A 289 -32.38 0.46 -8.26
CA VAL A 289 -31.29 1.11 -8.98
C VAL A 289 -30.03 0.28 -8.81
N THR A 290 -29.49 -0.23 -9.90
CA THR A 290 -28.30 -1.08 -9.93
C THR A 290 -27.16 -0.37 -10.65
N PHE A 291 -26.03 -0.22 -9.96
CA PHE A 291 -24.79 0.30 -10.51
C PHE A 291 -23.83 -0.86 -10.79
N SER A 292 -23.31 -0.94 -12.01
CA SER A 292 -22.20 -1.83 -12.37
C SER A 292 -20.93 -0.99 -12.51
N VAL A 293 -19.96 -1.24 -11.64
CA VAL A 293 -18.77 -0.39 -11.42
C VAL A 293 -17.51 -1.18 -11.78
N THR A 294 -16.58 -0.55 -12.49
CA THR A 294 -15.28 -1.14 -12.86
C THR A 294 -14.13 -0.35 -12.24
N GLY A 295 -13.11 -1.06 -11.74
CA GLY A 295 -11.96 -0.46 -11.06
C GLY A 295 -12.28 0.06 -9.65
N TYR A 296 -11.26 0.62 -9.00
CA TYR A 296 -11.38 1.12 -7.63
C TYR A 296 -10.44 2.29 -7.34
N GLY A 297 -11.03 3.42 -6.94
CA GLY A 297 -10.32 4.62 -6.54
C GLY A 297 -10.73 5.85 -7.32
N HIS A 298 -9.96 6.93 -7.18
CA HIS A 298 -10.25 8.22 -7.81
C HIS A 298 -9.78 8.31 -9.27
N GLY A 299 -8.94 7.38 -9.74
CA GLY A 299 -8.57 7.29 -11.15
C GLY A 299 -7.39 8.13 -11.60
N VAL A 300 -6.80 8.98 -10.74
CA VAL A 300 -5.75 9.96 -11.12
C VAL A 300 -4.37 9.47 -10.69
N GLY A 301 -3.36 9.64 -11.55
CA GLY A 301 -1.98 9.25 -11.25
C GLY A 301 -1.75 7.74 -11.38
N MET A 302 -1.02 7.14 -10.46
CA MET A 302 -0.59 5.75 -10.59
C MET A 302 -1.64 4.73 -10.15
N SER A 303 -2.01 3.82 -11.04
CA SER A 303 -2.75 2.60 -10.67
C SER A 303 -1.82 1.57 -10.02
N GLN A 304 -2.16 1.08 -8.84
CA GLN A 304 -1.36 0.09 -8.12
C GLN A 304 -1.37 -1.27 -8.82
N TYR A 305 -2.54 -1.76 -9.26
CA TYR A 305 -2.62 -3.00 -10.03
C TYR A 305 -2.02 -2.84 -11.42
N GLY A 306 -2.15 -1.67 -12.04
CA GLY A 306 -1.50 -1.37 -13.31
C GLY A 306 0.03 -1.33 -13.18
N ALA A 307 0.57 -0.74 -12.11
CA ALA A 307 2.00 -0.79 -11.80
C ALA A 307 2.50 -2.24 -11.64
N ASN A 308 1.72 -3.09 -10.96
CA ASN A 308 2.03 -4.51 -10.82
C ASN A 308 2.01 -5.25 -12.16
N ALA A 309 1.04 -4.96 -13.03
CA ALA A 309 0.96 -5.53 -14.37
C ALA A 309 2.16 -5.08 -15.24
N LEU A 310 2.55 -3.81 -15.20
CA LEU A 310 3.74 -3.30 -15.88
C LEU A 310 5.04 -3.93 -15.34
N ALA A 311 5.14 -4.11 -14.02
CA ALA A 311 6.29 -4.79 -13.41
C ALA A 311 6.40 -6.26 -13.86
N LYS A 312 5.26 -6.98 -13.96
CA LYS A 312 5.22 -8.34 -14.52
C LYS A 312 5.63 -8.40 -16.00
N GLN A 313 5.48 -7.29 -16.73
CA GLN A 313 5.96 -7.13 -18.10
C GLN A 313 7.45 -6.74 -18.17
N GLY A 314 8.14 -6.65 -17.04
CA GLY A 314 9.57 -6.36 -16.95
C GLY A 314 9.91 -4.86 -16.88
N LYS A 315 8.93 -3.97 -16.70
CA LYS A 315 9.22 -2.55 -16.46
C LYS A 315 9.83 -2.33 -15.09
N THR A 316 10.85 -1.48 -15.05
CA THR A 316 11.44 -0.96 -13.80
C THR A 316 10.53 0.07 -13.14
N TYR A 317 10.75 0.34 -11.85
CA TYR A 317 9.98 1.33 -11.11
C TYR A 317 10.03 2.74 -11.73
N ASP A 318 11.19 3.14 -12.28
CA ASP A 318 11.37 4.41 -12.98
C ASP A 318 10.47 4.49 -14.23
N GLU A 319 10.45 3.42 -15.03
CA GLU A 319 9.57 3.34 -16.22
C GLU A 319 8.09 3.33 -15.84
N ILE A 320 7.72 2.68 -14.72
CA ILE A 320 6.35 2.67 -14.20
C ILE A 320 5.94 4.09 -13.77
N LEU A 321 6.78 4.80 -13.02
CA LEU A 321 6.49 6.15 -12.56
C LEU A 321 6.35 7.12 -13.75
N LYS A 322 7.26 7.05 -14.72
CA LYS A 322 7.21 7.86 -15.95
C LYS A 322 6.03 7.51 -16.86
N TRP A 323 5.49 6.30 -16.74
CA TRP A 323 4.27 5.90 -17.44
C TRP A 323 3.04 6.64 -16.89
N TYR A 324 2.89 6.67 -15.55
CA TYR A 324 1.71 7.26 -14.91
C TYR A 324 1.79 8.76 -14.68
N TYR A 325 3.01 9.31 -14.58
CA TYR A 325 3.22 10.72 -14.34
C TYR A 325 3.93 11.34 -15.54
N THR A 326 3.19 12.10 -16.34
CA THR A 326 3.67 12.61 -17.63
C THR A 326 4.76 13.67 -17.45
N GLY A 327 5.88 13.51 -18.17
CA GLY A 327 6.94 14.53 -18.23
C GLY A 327 7.76 14.66 -16.94
N VAL A 328 7.68 13.70 -16.03
CA VAL A 328 8.44 13.71 -14.78
C VAL A 328 9.85 13.14 -14.95
N GLU A 329 10.70 13.48 -13.98
CA GLU A 329 11.98 12.84 -13.73
C GLU A 329 11.93 12.06 -12.42
N VAL A 330 12.64 10.93 -12.32
CA VAL A 330 12.87 10.25 -11.04
C VAL A 330 14.33 10.45 -10.67
N ALA A 331 14.57 11.26 -9.65
CA ALA A 331 15.91 11.71 -9.27
C ALA A 331 16.06 11.82 -7.75
N PRO A 332 17.31 11.80 -7.23
CA PRO A 332 17.56 12.10 -5.82
C PRO A 332 17.01 13.48 -5.45
N TYR A 333 16.35 13.59 -4.30
CA TYR A 333 15.83 14.86 -3.79
C TYR A 333 16.06 15.01 -2.29
N THR A 334 16.57 16.17 -1.88
CA THR A 334 16.76 16.54 -0.48
C THR A 334 15.95 17.80 -0.16
N PRO A 335 15.06 17.78 0.84
CA PRO A 335 14.31 18.97 1.24
C PRO A 335 15.24 20.10 1.71
N GLY A 336 15.02 21.33 1.23
CA GLY A 336 15.72 22.53 1.72
C GLY A 336 17.09 22.83 1.09
N GLY A 337 17.38 22.24 -0.08
CA GLY A 337 18.47 22.68 -0.98
C GLY A 337 18.17 23.97 -1.72
#